data_AF-A0A2H1VUR8-F1
#
_entry.id   AF-A0A2H1VUR8-F1
#
_cell.length_a   1.000
_cell.length_b   1.000
_cell.length_c   1.000
_cell.angle_alpha   90.00
_cell.angle_beta   90.00
_cell.angle_gamma   90.00
#
_symmetry.space_group_name_H-M   'P 1'
#
loop_
_entity.id
_entity.type
_entity.pdbx_description
1 polymer ?
#
loop_
_entity_poly.entity_id
_entity_poly.type
_entity_poly.pdbx_seq_one_letter_code
_entity_poly.pdbx_strand_id
1 'polypeptide(L)'
;MHSGARASSNRLVPAGLTALCEACSRLYPDQPNPLQVTTRLKYWLGGHDPLDYISMYWNPGKPEEQILPHWHYVSFGVSDLHGDGRVHPPPDMSPGAPSGYGFELTMRLSAEEGVTQPPLWPAALLQALARYVFTTGNKLCAGDHITWHRALDGGAGAPRSRLRHLLVATDPQLPTTHTPHGTVTFLQDCLLCRVCVYKHTSSHTHDTQTRNNNLWITQRVAPCNQSNMLIQEYYRRLSPVSWVRLQTYKFTYTSHPDPEQQIIDL
;
A
#
# COMPACT_ATOMS: atom_id res chain seq x y z
N MET A 1 -8.68 43.11 -36.38
CA MET A 1 -8.79 41.67 -36.04
C MET A 1 -7.65 41.34 -35.09
N HIS A 2 -7.89 41.37 -33.78
CA HIS A 2 -6.89 40.98 -32.77
C HIS A 2 -7.25 39.56 -32.31
N SER A 3 -6.60 38.55 -32.88
CA SER A 3 -6.71 37.18 -32.36
C SER A 3 -5.77 37.04 -31.16
N GLY A 4 -6.33 37.18 -29.96
CA GLY A 4 -5.66 36.76 -28.73
C GLY A 4 -5.53 35.24 -28.74
N ALA A 5 -4.32 34.73 -28.99
CA ALA A 5 -4.00 33.34 -28.74
C ALA A 5 -4.08 33.11 -27.22
N ARG A 6 -5.12 32.40 -26.81
CA ARG A 6 -5.32 31.91 -25.44
C ARG A 6 -4.18 30.92 -25.17
N ALA A 7 -3.20 31.30 -24.36
CA ALA A 7 -2.20 30.37 -23.85
C ALA A 7 -2.94 29.29 -23.05
N SER A 8 -3.13 28.11 -23.64
CA SER A 8 -3.51 26.92 -22.91
C SER A 8 -2.40 26.65 -21.91
N SER A 9 -2.66 26.86 -20.61
CA SER A 9 -1.77 26.41 -19.55
C SER A 9 -1.67 24.89 -19.64
N ASN A 10 -0.70 24.39 -20.39
CA ASN A 10 -0.36 22.99 -20.42
C ASN A 10 0.11 22.67 -19.00
N ARG A 11 -0.77 22.15 -18.14
CA ARG A 11 -0.40 21.67 -16.82
C ARG A 11 0.52 20.48 -17.06
N LEU A 12 1.83 20.75 -17.09
CA LEU A 12 2.85 19.75 -17.20
C LEU A 12 2.62 18.73 -16.08
N VAL A 13 2.39 17.48 -16.45
CA VAL A 13 2.29 16.37 -15.49
C VAL A 13 3.64 16.29 -14.76
N PRO A 14 3.65 16.21 -13.41
CA PRO A 14 4.89 16.15 -12.64
C PRO A 14 5.80 15.01 -13.11
N ALA A 15 7.11 15.26 -13.21
CA ALA A 15 8.02 14.33 -13.86
C ALA A 15 8.19 13.01 -13.08
N GLY A 16 8.18 13.06 -11.74
CA GLY A 16 8.14 11.89 -10.88
C GLY A 16 6.86 11.07 -11.10
N LEU A 17 5.70 11.74 -11.15
CA LEU A 17 4.42 11.09 -11.43
C LEU A 17 4.43 10.40 -12.80
N THR A 18 4.93 11.06 -13.85
CA THR A 18 5.04 10.51 -15.20
C THR A 18 5.83 9.20 -15.21
N ALA A 19 7.02 9.17 -14.60
CA ALA A 19 7.86 7.97 -14.55
C ALA A 19 7.18 6.77 -13.84
N LEU A 20 6.45 7.04 -12.76
CA LEU A 20 5.72 6.01 -12.02
C LEU A 20 4.47 5.53 -12.77
N CYS A 21 3.74 6.44 -13.43
CA CYS A 21 2.62 6.08 -14.31
C CYS A 21 3.10 5.22 -15.49
N GLU A 22 4.24 5.53 -16.10
CA GLU A 22 4.83 4.70 -17.15
C GLU A 22 5.19 3.29 -16.65
N ALA A 23 5.67 3.15 -15.42
CA ALA A 23 5.90 1.83 -14.81
C ALA A 23 4.60 1.04 -14.67
N CYS A 24 3.52 1.70 -14.25
CA CYS A 24 2.20 1.06 -14.20
C CYS A 24 1.67 0.72 -15.59
N SER A 25 1.84 1.59 -16.60
CA SER A 25 1.39 1.33 -17.97
C SER A 25 2.12 0.17 -18.64
N ARG A 26 3.38 -0.09 -18.27
CA ARG A 26 4.09 -1.31 -18.72
C ARG A 26 3.48 -2.59 -18.13
N LEU A 27 2.98 -2.52 -16.89
CA LEU A 27 2.33 -3.65 -16.22
C LEU A 27 0.87 -3.83 -16.68
N TYR A 28 0.16 -2.74 -16.97
CA TYR A 28 -1.26 -2.71 -17.36
C TYR A 28 -1.47 -1.94 -18.66
N PRO A 29 -0.96 -2.43 -19.81
CA PRO A 29 -1.03 -1.72 -21.09
C PRO A 29 -2.46 -1.58 -21.63
N ASP A 30 -3.37 -2.45 -21.18
CA ASP A 30 -4.78 -2.49 -21.54
C ASP A 30 -5.66 -1.54 -20.70
N GLN A 31 -5.10 -0.92 -19.65
CA GLN A 31 -5.82 -0.05 -18.72
C GLN A 31 -5.19 1.35 -18.67
N PRO A 32 -5.26 2.13 -19.77
CA PRO A 32 -4.62 3.47 -19.84
C PRO A 32 -5.28 4.51 -18.93
N ASN A 33 -6.50 4.26 -18.46
CA ASN A 33 -7.25 5.13 -17.57
C ASN A 33 -7.83 4.31 -16.39
N PRO A 34 -6.99 3.87 -15.44
CA PRO A 34 -7.47 3.15 -14.26
C PRO A 34 -8.36 4.04 -13.41
N LEU A 35 -9.21 3.44 -12.58
CA LEU A 35 -9.88 4.23 -11.55
C LEU A 35 -8.82 4.82 -10.62
N GLN A 36 -8.91 6.12 -10.37
CA GLN A 36 -7.96 6.82 -9.52
C GLN A 36 -8.70 7.63 -8.47
N VAL A 37 -8.29 7.48 -7.22
CA VAL A 37 -8.70 8.35 -6.12
C VAL A 37 -7.66 9.46 -5.99
N THR A 38 -8.13 10.68 -5.72
CA THR A 38 -7.26 11.83 -5.46
C THR A 38 -7.79 12.61 -4.25
N THR A 39 -6.89 13.28 -3.56
CA THR A 39 -7.23 14.16 -2.44
C THR A 39 -7.91 15.44 -2.93
N ARG A 40 -8.95 15.86 -2.21
CA ARG A 40 -9.64 17.13 -2.49
C ARG A 40 -8.76 18.34 -2.23
N LEU A 41 -8.12 18.35 -1.06
CA LEU A 41 -7.12 19.32 -0.68
C LEU A 41 -5.77 18.64 -0.67
N LYS A 42 -4.86 19.13 -1.52
CA LYS A 42 -3.50 18.58 -1.64
C LYS A 42 -2.72 18.78 -0.35
N TYR A 43 -1.81 17.86 -0.07
CA TYR A 43 -1.04 17.89 1.18
C TYR A 43 -0.24 19.19 1.36
N TRP A 44 0.42 19.66 0.29
CA TRP A 44 1.15 20.94 0.30
C TRP A 44 0.25 22.18 0.43
N LEU A 45 -1.07 22.03 0.35
CA LEU A 45 -2.06 23.09 0.60
C LEU A 45 -2.70 22.97 1.99
N GLY A 46 -2.13 22.15 2.88
CA GLY A 46 -2.63 21.93 4.24
C GLY A 46 -3.64 20.77 4.36
N GLY A 47 -3.80 19.95 3.32
CA GLY A 47 -4.59 18.71 3.40
C GLY A 47 -3.98 17.70 4.37
N HIS A 48 -4.81 16.83 4.97
CA HIS A 48 -4.36 15.82 5.92
C HIS A 48 -3.82 14.53 5.28
N ASP A 49 -4.07 14.36 3.98
CA ASP A 49 -3.82 13.13 3.25
C ASP A 49 -2.59 13.28 2.33
N PRO A 50 -1.46 12.60 2.63
CA PRO A 50 -0.21 12.79 1.90
C PRO A 50 -0.19 12.17 0.50
N LEU A 51 -1.01 11.14 0.24
CA LEU A 51 -1.05 10.52 -1.08
C LEU A 51 -1.91 11.36 -2.01
N ASP A 52 -1.28 11.85 -3.05
CA ASP A 52 -1.87 12.70 -4.06
C ASP A 52 -2.83 11.94 -4.96
N TYR A 53 -2.44 10.72 -5.31
CA TYR A 53 -3.21 9.79 -6.13
C TYR A 53 -3.08 8.36 -5.62
N ILE A 54 -4.12 7.57 -5.83
CA ILE A 54 -4.11 6.11 -5.66
C ILE A 54 -4.80 5.52 -6.87
N SER A 55 -4.03 4.87 -7.75
CA SER A 55 -4.56 4.19 -8.94
C SER A 55 -4.95 2.76 -8.60
N MET A 56 -6.04 2.29 -9.20
CA MET A 56 -6.63 0.98 -8.95
C MET A 56 -6.74 0.23 -10.28
N TYR A 57 -5.93 -0.82 -10.42
CA TYR A 57 -5.87 -1.65 -11.61
C TYR A 57 -6.56 -2.99 -11.37
N TRP A 58 -7.27 -3.48 -12.39
CA TRP A 58 -7.72 -4.85 -12.43
C TRP A 58 -6.57 -5.76 -12.85
N ASN A 59 -6.34 -6.84 -12.10
CA ASN A 59 -5.43 -7.90 -12.50
C ASN A 59 -6.25 -9.19 -12.65
N PRO A 60 -6.35 -9.78 -13.85
CA PRO A 60 -7.14 -11.00 -14.07
C PRO A 60 -6.53 -12.22 -13.37
N GLY A 61 -5.31 -12.12 -12.83
CA GLY A 61 -4.57 -13.23 -12.26
C GLY A 61 -3.99 -14.14 -13.33
N LYS A 62 -3.46 -15.27 -12.88
CA LYS A 62 -2.87 -16.33 -13.70
C LYS A 62 -3.17 -17.67 -13.02
N PRO A 63 -4.27 -18.34 -13.40
CA PRO A 63 -4.69 -19.60 -12.77
C PRO A 63 -3.60 -20.68 -12.76
N GLU A 64 -2.79 -20.76 -13.82
CA GLU A 64 -1.68 -21.68 -13.98
C GLU A 64 -0.55 -21.48 -12.95
N GLU A 65 -0.38 -20.25 -12.45
CA GLU A 65 0.56 -19.88 -11.40
C GLU A 65 -0.12 -19.78 -10.02
N GLN A 66 -1.38 -20.22 -9.90
CA GLN A 66 -2.23 -20.07 -8.71
C GLN A 66 -2.42 -18.61 -8.25
N ILE A 67 -2.40 -17.67 -9.19
CA ILE A 67 -2.62 -16.24 -8.92
C ILE A 67 -4.10 -15.93 -9.17
N LEU A 68 -4.82 -15.57 -8.11
CA LEU A 68 -6.24 -15.21 -8.20
C LEU A 68 -6.45 -13.84 -8.86
N PRO A 69 -7.61 -13.61 -9.50
CA PRO A 69 -8.03 -12.27 -9.90
C PRO A 69 -8.07 -11.31 -8.71
N HIS A 70 -7.54 -10.10 -8.87
CA HIS A 70 -7.41 -9.14 -7.78
C HIS A 70 -7.35 -7.69 -8.26
N TRP A 71 -7.64 -6.77 -7.35
CA TRP A 71 -7.39 -5.34 -7.50
C TRP A 71 -5.98 -5.01 -7.02
N HIS A 72 -5.22 -4.27 -7.81
CA HIS A 72 -3.90 -3.76 -7.46
C HIS A 72 -3.95 -2.23 -7.28
N TYR A 73 -3.71 -1.79 -6.05
CA TYR A 73 -3.68 -0.39 -5.65
C TYR A 73 -2.23 0.09 -5.67
N VAL A 74 -1.98 1.25 -6.28
CA VAL A 74 -0.65 1.87 -6.35
C VAL A 74 -0.77 3.32 -5.88
N SER A 75 -0.02 3.70 -4.84
CA SER A 75 -0.01 5.07 -4.33
C SER A 75 0.96 5.97 -5.08
N PHE A 76 0.70 7.27 -5.01
CA PHE A 76 1.59 8.33 -5.48
C PHE A 76 1.57 9.47 -4.47
N GLY A 77 2.72 9.78 -3.86
CA GLY A 77 2.89 10.91 -2.94
C GLY A 77 3.91 10.67 -1.83
N VAL A 78 4.25 9.40 -1.55
CA VAL A 78 5.34 9.06 -0.61
C VAL A 78 6.70 9.37 -1.22
N SER A 79 6.83 9.17 -2.53
CA SER A 79 7.97 9.64 -3.31
C SER A 79 7.80 11.11 -3.71
N ASP A 80 8.90 11.74 -4.15
CA ASP A 80 8.83 13.08 -4.72
C ASP A 80 8.27 13.03 -6.14
N LEU A 81 7.02 13.47 -6.29
CA LEU A 81 6.35 13.54 -7.58
C LEU A 81 6.77 14.77 -8.39
N HIS A 82 7.19 15.86 -7.74
CA HIS A 82 7.27 17.19 -8.32
C HIS A 82 8.69 17.74 -8.47
N GLY A 83 9.59 17.43 -7.54
CA GLY A 83 10.99 17.89 -7.59
C GLY A 83 11.20 19.36 -7.20
N ASP A 84 10.19 20.05 -6.69
CA ASP A 84 10.21 21.52 -6.51
C ASP A 84 10.15 21.99 -5.05
N GLY A 85 10.34 21.07 -4.09
CA GLY A 85 10.37 21.43 -2.68
C GLY A 85 9.01 21.58 -2.00
N ARG A 86 7.89 21.35 -2.70
CA ARG A 86 6.54 21.62 -2.16
C ARG A 86 6.08 20.67 -1.04
N VAL A 87 6.61 19.45 -1.04
CA VAL A 87 6.31 18.42 -0.03
C VAL A 87 7.61 17.82 0.48
N HIS A 88 8.43 17.32 -0.45
CA HIS A 88 9.72 16.72 -0.14
C HIS A 88 10.83 17.76 -0.30
N PRO A 89 11.95 17.64 0.44
CA PRO A 89 13.14 18.46 0.20
C PRO A 89 13.63 18.32 -1.25
N PRO A 90 14.39 19.30 -1.77
CA PRO A 90 14.98 19.20 -3.10
C PRO A 90 15.74 17.87 -3.29
N PRO A 91 15.64 17.23 -4.47
CA PRO A 91 16.20 15.91 -4.69
C PRO A 91 17.72 15.89 -4.53
N ASP A 92 18.23 14.87 -3.85
CA ASP A 92 19.65 14.56 -3.86
C ASP A 92 20.00 13.96 -5.23
N MET A 93 20.93 14.60 -5.94
CA MET A 93 21.35 14.20 -7.28
C MET A 93 22.45 13.13 -7.26
N SER A 94 22.82 12.62 -6.07
CA SER A 94 23.77 11.53 -5.95
C SER A 94 23.23 10.23 -6.58
N PRO A 95 24.09 9.42 -7.25
CA PRO A 95 23.64 8.17 -7.85
C PRO A 95 23.01 7.24 -6.82
N GLY A 96 21.76 6.82 -7.08
CA GLY A 96 21.02 5.92 -6.19
C GLY A 96 20.30 6.61 -5.03
N ALA A 97 20.31 7.94 -4.94
CA ALA A 97 19.52 8.68 -3.97
C ALA A 97 18.02 8.33 -4.08
N PRO A 98 17.29 8.25 -2.95
CA PRO A 98 15.85 8.01 -2.95
C PRO A 98 15.07 9.26 -3.38
N SER A 99 13.98 9.08 -4.13
CA SER A 99 13.00 10.15 -4.38
C SER A 99 12.04 10.27 -3.20
N GLY A 100 12.02 11.43 -2.53
CA GLY A 100 11.25 11.63 -1.30
C GLY A 100 11.62 10.60 -0.24
N TYR A 101 10.64 9.82 0.25
CA TYR A 101 10.94 8.72 1.17
C TYR A 101 11.60 7.51 0.50
N GLY A 102 11.57 7.41 -0.83
CA GLY A 102 12.24 6.38 -1.63
C GLY A 102 11.37 5.19 -2.01
N PHE A 103 10.07 5.24 -1.72
CA PHE A 103 9.14 4.17 -2.05
C PHE A 103 7.73 4.70 -2.34
N GLU A 104 6.90 3.87 -2.94
CA GLU A 104 5.44 3.98 -2.96
C GLU A 104 4.81 2.72 -2.39
N LEU A 105 3.61 2.85 -1.84
CA LEU A 105 2.85 1.74 -1.28
C LEU A 105 2.00 1.08 -2.36
N THR A 106 1.93 -0.25 -2.33
CA THR A 106 1.02 -1.04 -3.15
C THR A 106 0.21 -2.00 -2.30
N MET A 107 -0.93 -2.42 -2.82
CA MET A 107 -1.75 -3.44 -2.18
C MET A 107 -2.45 -4.30 -3.20
N ARG A 108 -2.52 -5.61 -2.96
CA ARG A 108 -3.29 -6.55 -3.78
C ARG A 108 -4.45 -7.11 -2.96
N LEU A 109 -5.67 -6.87 -3.42
CA LEU A 109 -6.89 -7.36 -2.79
C LEU A 109 -7.61 -8.31 -3.74
N SER A 110 -7.78 -9.56 -3.32
CA SER A 110 -8.55 -10.57 -4.07
C SER A 110 -9.91 -10.01 -4.47
N ALA A 111 -10.29 -10.25 -5.71
CA ALA A 111 -11.63 -9.93 -6.18
C ALA A 111 -12.64 -10.86 -5.49
N GLU A 112 -13.76 -10.29 -5.05
CA GLU A 112 -14.91 -11.05 -4.56
C GLU A 112 -15.91 -11.23 -5.71
N GLU A 113 -16.67 -12.32 -5.70
CA GLU A 113 -17.64 -12.61 -6.74
C GLU A 113 -18.73 -11.51 -6.80
N GLY A 114 -19.01 -11.01 -8.00
CA GLY A 114 -19.97 -9.92 -8.22
C GLY A 114 -19.42 -8.49 -7.97
N VAL A 115 -18.18 -8.34 -7.50
CA VAL A 115 -17.54 -7.03 -7.33
C VAL A 115 -16.89 -6.58 -8.62
N THR A 116 -17.52 -5.65 -9.33
CA THR A 116 -17.07 -5.12 -10.63
C THR A 116 -16.24 -3.85 -10.53
N GLN A 117 -16.17 -3.22 -9.36
CA GLN A 117 -15.37 -2.03 -9.09
C GLN A 117 -14.46 -2.24 -7.87
N PRO A 118 -13.26 -1.64 -7.85
CA PRO A 118 -12.36 -1.77 -6.71
C PRO A 118 -12.98 -1.11 -5.46
N PRO A 119 -13.03 -1.79 -4.31
CA PRO A 119 -13.47 -1.16 -3.07
C PRO A 119 -12.52 -0.04 -2.64
N LEU A 120 -13.04 1.00 -1.97
CA LEU A 120 -12.24 2.19 -1.61
C LEU A 120 -11.49 2.08 -0.28
N TRP A 121 -11.82 1.11 0.58
CA TRP A 121 -11.17 1.00 1.90
C TRP A 121 -9.64 0.79 1.84
N PRO A 122 -9.04 0.10 0.83
CA PRO A 122 -7.59 0.03 0.70
C PRO A 122 -6.96 1.40 0.52
N ALA A 123 -7.60 2.30 -0.24
CA ALA A 123 -7.10 3.67 -0.41
C ALA A 123 -7.04 4.42 0.93
N ALA A 124 -8.05 4.26 1.79
CA ALA A 124 -8.06 4.85 3.13
C ALA A 124 -6.96 4.26 4.04
N LEU A 125 -6.66 2.97 3.91
CA LEU A 125 -5.55 2.32 4.60
C LEU A 125 -4.19 2.86 4.13
N LEU A 126 -3.97 2.95 2.83
CA LEU A 126 -2.75 3.50 2.25
C LEU A 126 -2.51 4.94 2.71
N GLN A 127 -3.56 5.77 2.74
CA GLN A 127 -3.47 7.13 3.31
C GLN A 127 -3.06 7.11 4.79
N ALA A 128 -3.60 6.17 5.58
CA ALA A 128 -3.24 6.05 7.00
C ALA A 128 -1.77 5.66 7.21
N LEU A 129 -1.24 4.76 6.37
CA LEU A 129 0.16 4.38 6.39
C LEU A 129 1.06 5.54 5.94
N ALA A 130 0.68 6.25 4.88
CA ALA A 130 1.38 7.45 4.44
C ALA A 130 1.42 8.52 5.55
N ARG A 131 0.29 8.81 6.21
CA ARG A 131 0.26 9.73 7.36
C ARG A 131 1.22 9.29 8.47
N TYR A 132 1.33 8.01 8.76
CA TYR A 132 2.32 7.52 9.74
C TYR A 132 3.76 7.83 9.31
N VAL A 133 4.12 7.55 8.05
CA VAL A 133 5.45 7.83 7.50
C VAL A 133 5.77 9.32 7.59
N PHE A 134 4.84 10.19 7.18
CA PHE A 134 5.01 11.64 7.19
C PHE A 134 5.09 12.24 8.59
N THR A 135 4.29 11.72 9.54
CA THR A 135 4.27 12.23 10.92
C THR A 135 5.46 11.78 11.75
N THR A 136 6.00 10.58 11.49
CA THR A 136 7.08 10.00 12.31
C THR A 136 8.45 10.07 11.65
N GLY A 137 8.51 10.22 10.33
CA GLY A 137 9.73 10.08 9.54
C GLY A 137 10.20 8.62 9.39
N ASN A 138 9.49 7.65 9.97
CA ASN A 138 9.88 6.25 9.90
C ASN A 138 9.51 5.67 8.54
N LYS A 139 10.54 5.31 7.76
CA LYS A 139 10.40 4.61 6.48
C LYS A 139 10.00 3.16 6.73
N LEU A 140 9.18 2.62 5.84
CA LEU A 140 8.89 1.19 5.79
C LEU A 140 9.92 0.48 4.93
N CYS A 141 10.27 -0.74 5.32
CA CYS A 141 11.19 -1.61 4.62
C CYS A 141 10.55 -2.97 4.37
N ALA A 142 10.95 -3.64 3.29
CA ALA A 142 10.57 -5.04 3.08
C ALA A 142 11.03 -5.89 4.28
N GLY A 143 10.13 -6.70 4.83
CA GLY A 143 10.32 -7.46 6.06
C GLY A 143 9.72 -6.82 7.31
N ASP A 144 9.30 -5.55 7.26
CA ASP A 144 8.67 -4.89 8.41
C ASP A 144 7.31 -5.51 8.77
N HIS A 145 7.05 -5.56 10.08
CA HIS A 145 5.76 -5.95 10.65
C HIS A 145 5.12 -4.76 11.36
N ILE A 146 3.92 -4.39 10.92
CA ILE A 146 3.16 -3.29 11.51
C ILE A 146 1.97 -3.88 12.26
N THR A 147 1.93 -3.66 13.57
CA THR A 147 0.76 -4.03 14.38
C THR A 147 -0.31 -2.94 14.26
N TRP A 148 -1.48 -3.31 13.73
CA TRP A 148 -2.60 -2.41 13.51
C TRP A 148 -3.78 -2.75 14.43
N HIS A 149 -4.04 -1.90 15.42
CA HIS A 149 -4.98 -2.22 16.50
C HIS A 149 -6.48 -2.12 16.12
N ARG A 150 -6.83 -1.89 14.85
CA ARG A 150 -8.22 -1.80 14.33
C ARG A 150 -8.46 -2.67 13.09
N ALA A 151 -9.73 -2.91 12.77
CA ALA A 151 -10.11 -3.58 11.52
C ALA A 151 -9.70 -2.75 10.31
N LEU A 152 -8.90 -3.37 9.44
CA LEU A 152 -8.30 -2.72 8.28
C LEU A 152 -9.34 -2.40 7.20
N ASP A 153 -10.49 -3.06 7.20
CA ASP A 153 -11.63 -2.85 6.28
C ASP A 153 -12.72 -1.92 6.84
N GLY A 154 -12.39 -1.10 7.85
CA GLY A 154 -13.31 -0.08 8.38
C GLY A 154 -14.53 -0.61 9.15
N GLY A 155 -14.69 -1.94 9.29
CA GLY A 155 -15.80 -2.56 10.02
C GLY A 155 -17.12 -2.65 9.25
N ALA A 156 -17.15 -2.29 7.97
CA ALA A 156 -18.34 -2.35 7.13
C ALA A 156 -18.59 -3.78 6.62
N GLY A 157 -19.35 -4.57 7.38
CA GLY A 157 -20.13 -5.69 6.82
C GLY A 157 -19.80 -7.11 7.27
N ALA A 158 -18.76 -7.36 8.08
CA ALA A 158 -18.46 -8.70 8.59
C ALA A 158 -18.25 -8.71 10.12
N PRO A 159 -18.79 -9.70 10.86
CA PRO A 159 -18.52 -9.83 12.29
C PRO A 159 -17.01 -10.04 12.49
N ARG A 160 -16.33 -9.05 13.08
CA ARG A 160 -14.92 -9.08 13.49
C ARG A 160 -13.95 -9.54 12.39
N SER A 161 -13.77 -8.72 11.35
CA SER A 161 -12.58 -8.79 10.48
C SER A 161 -11.33 -9.00 11.36
N ARG A 162 -10.58 -10.09 11.12
CA ARG A 162 -9.45 -10.53 11.98
C ARG A 162 -8.11 -9.94 11.54
N LEU A 163 -8.11 -9.17 10.46
CA LEU A 163 -6.94 -8.49 9.90
C LEU A 163 -6.56 -7.34 10.83
N ARG A 164 -5.39 -7.46 11.45
CA ARG A 164 -4.88 -6.55 12.50
C ARG A 164 -3.38 -6.30 12.36
N HIS A 165 -2.76 -6.82 11.32
CA HIS A 165 -1.32 -6.72 11.14
C HIS A 165 -1.04 -6.55 9.66
N LEU A 166 0.02 -5.83 9.35
CA LEU A 166 0.57 -5.74 8.01
C LEU A 166 1.97 -6.34 8.01
N LEU A 167 2.28 -7.08 6.95
CA LEU A 167 3.65 -7.34 6.54
C LEU A 167 3.94 -6.50 5.30
N VAL A 168 5.13 -5.92 5.26
CA VAL A 168 5.62 -5.16 4.12
C VAL A 168 6.56 -6.04 3.31
N ALA A 169 6.33 -6.15 2.01
CA ALA A 169 7.20 -6.86 1.08
C ALA A 169 7.49 -5.98 -0.14
N THR A 170 8.51 -6.30 -0.93
CA THR A 170 8.68 -5.64 -2.24
C THR A 170 7.57 -6.09 -3.19
N ASP A 171 7.03 -5.19 -3.99
CA ASP A 171 6.06 -5.55 -5.02
C ASP A 171 6.69 -6.52 -6.03
N PRO A 172 6.06 -7.67 -6.29
CA PRO A 172 6.63 -8.71 -7.16
C PRO A 172 6.59 -8.36 -8.65
N GLN A 173 5.78 -7.38 -9.07
CA GLN A 173 5.58 -7.04 -10.49
C GLN A 173 6.06 -5.65 -10.86
N LEU A 174 5.98 -4.68 -9.93
CA LEU A 174 6.48 -3.32 -10.17
C LEU A 174 7.96 -3.23 -9.77
N PRO A 175 8.87 -3.06 -10.75
CA PRO A 175 10.29 -2.94 -10.45
C PRO A 175 10.61 -1.57 -9.84
N THR A 176 11.74 -1.49 -9.14
CA THR A 176 12.34 -0.20 -8.76
C THR A 176 12.42 0.71 -9.97
N THR A 177 11.89 1.91 -9.84
CA THR A 177 11.78 2.88 -10.92
C THR A 177 12.71 4.06 -10.67
N HIS A 178 13.44 4.45 -11.71
CA HIS A 178 14.26 5.66 -11.70
C HIS A 178 13.41 6.84 -12.16
N THR A 179 13.30 7.85 -11.31
CA THR A 179 12.63 9.12 -11.62
C THR A 179 13.67 10.24 -11.73
N PRO A 180 13.32 11.40 -12.32
CA PRO A 180 14.20 12.58 -12.28
C PRO A 180 14.51 13.10 -10.88
N HIS A 181 13.80 12.61 -9.85
CA HIS A 181 13.92 13.06 -8.45
C HIS A 181 14.56 12.01 -7.55
N GLY A 182 15.04 10.89 -8.12
CA GLY A 182 15.64 9.78 -7.38
C GLY A 182 14.97 8.42 -7.65
N THR A 183 15.38 7.42 -6.89
CA THR A 183 14.89 6.03 -6.99
C THR A 183 13.63 5.81 -6.15
N VAL A 184 12.71 4.99 -6.68
CA VAL A 184 11.47 4.60 -6.01
C VAL A 184 11.32 3.09 -6.07
N THR A 185 11.23 2.45 -4.91
CA THR A 185 10.81 1.04 -4.79
C THR A 185 9.30 0.95 -4.55
N PHE A 186 8.67 -0.16 -4.91
CA PHE A 186 7.27 -0.40 -4.59
C PHE A 186 7.17 -1.39 -3.44
N LEU A 187 6.49 -1.00 -2.36
CA LEU A 187 6.30 -1.81 -1.16
C LEU A 187 4.86 -2.28 -1.08
N GLN A 188 4.66 -3.59 -1.23
CA GLN A 188 3.35 -4.22 -1.12
C GLN A 188 2.99 -4.53 0.33
N ASP A 189 1.90 -3.93 0.79
CA ASP A 189 1.28 -4.21 2.08
C ASP A 189 0.39 -5.45 2.02
N CYS A 190 0.70 -6.43 2.87
CA CYS A 190 -0.03 -7.70 2.96
C CYS A 190 -0.73 -7.80 4.31
N LEU A 191 -2.06 -7.87 4.33
CA LEU A 191 -2.80 -7.95 5.59
C LEU A 191 -2.76 -9.37 6.17
N LEU A 192 -2.41 -9.45 7.45
CA LEU A 192 -2.42 -10.69 8.22
C LEU A 192 -3.44 -10.68 9.36
N CYS A 193 -4.00 -11.86 9.61
CA CYS A 193 -4.85 -12.13 10.75
C CYS A 193 -4.04 -12.29 12.05
N ARG A 194 -4.63 -11.96 13.23
CA ARG A 194 -3.96 -12.15 14.55
C ARG A 194 -3.39 -13.55 14.77
N VAL A 195 -4.10 -14.61 14.35
CA VAL A 195 -3.64 -16.01 14.52
C VAL A 195 -2.51 -16.37 13.54
N CYS A 196 -2.47 -15.70 12.39
CA CYS A 196 -1.48 -15.88 11.35
C CYS A 196 -0.11 -15.33 11.81
N VAL A 197 -0.10 -14.21 12.54
CA VAL A 197 1.13 -13.60 13.06
C VAL A 197 1.86 -14.51 14.06
N TYR A 198 1.14 -15.19 14.95
CA TYR A 198 1.76 -16.14 15.89
C TYR A 198 2.40 -17.36 15.21
N LYS A 199 1.97 -17.70 13.98
CA LYS A 199 2.61 -18.74 13.17
C LYS A 199 3.79 -18.18 12.36
N HIS A 200 3.68 -16.95 11.84
CA HIS A 200 4.69 -16.28 11.00
C HIS A 200 5.96 -15.84 11.72
N THR A 201 5.97 -15.73 13.05
CA THR A 201 7.22 -15.56 13.83
C THR A 201 8.02 -16.86 13.96
N SER A 202 7.58 -17.96 13.33
CA SER A 202 8.36 -19.19 13.15
C SER A 202 8.65 -19.39 11.65
N SER A 203 9.91 -19.63 11.30
CA SER A 203 10.48 -19.57 9.93
C SER A 203 9.76 -20.39 8.85
N HIS A 204 8.88 -21.34 9.22
CA HIS A 204 8.27 -22.29 8.29
C HIS A 204 6.96 -21.81 7.62
N THR A 205 6.34 -20.72 8.09
CA THR A 205 5.10 -20.20 7.44
C THR A 205 5.34 -19.06 6.46
N HIS A 206 6.49 -18.38 6.53
CA HIS A 206 7.02 -17.62 5.39
C HIS A 206 7.02 -18.49 4.13
N ASP A 207 7.42 -19.75 4.26
CA ASP A 207 7.46 -20.77 3.21
C ASP A 207 6.08 -21.26 2.74
N THR A 208 5.02 -21.19 3.57
CA THR A 208 3.69 -21.71 3.20
C THR A 208 2.81 -20.67 2.51
N GLN A 209 2.94 -19.39 2.90
CA GLN A 209 2.26 -18.29 2.21
C GLN A 209 2.95 -17.96 0.87
N THR A 210 4.28 -18.10 0.79
CA THR A 210 5.04 -18.00 -0.48
C THR A 210 4.79 -19.17 -1.42
N ARG A 211 4.63 -20.42 -0.93
CA ARG A 211 4.38 -21.59 -1.80
C ARG A 211 3.01 -21.62 -2.47
N ASN A 212 2.01 -20.94 -1.92
CA ASN A 212 0.62 -21.02 -2.41
C ASN A 212 0.03 -19.67 -2.88
N ASN A 213 0.80 -18.57 -2.84
CA ASN A 213 0.35 -17.24 -3.27
C ASN A 213 1.55 -16.39 -3.72
N ASN A 214 1.99 -16.61 -4.95
CA ASN A 214 3.21 -16.00 -5.53
C ASN A 214 3.20 -14.46 -5.54
N LEU A 215 2.02 -13.82 -5.43
CA LEU A 215 1.88 -12.37 -5.40
C LEU A 215 1.41 -11.79 -4.05
N TRP A 216 1.39 -12.59 -2.97
CA TRP A 216 0.98 -12.12 -1.63
C TRP A 216 -0.39 -11.39 -1.60
N ILE A 217 -1.36 -11.88 -2.38
CA ILE A 217 -2.71 -11.29 -2.49
C ILE A 217 -3.42 -11.38 -1.13
N THR A 218 -3.95 -10.26 -0.66
CA THR A 218 -4.79 -10.19 0.55
C THR A 218 -6.20 -10.68 0.25
N GLN A 219 -6.72 -11.61 1.06
CA GLN A 219 -8.11 -12.06 1.03
C GLN A 219 -8.88 -11.53 2.25
N ARG A 220 -10.09 -11.04 2.04
CA ARG A 220 -10.94 -10.46 3.11
C ARG A 220 -11.42 -11.52 4.10
N VAL A 221 -11.66 -12.75 3.63
CA VAL A 221 -12.11 -13.89 4.43
C VAL A 221 -11.17 -15.07 4.16
N ALA A 222 -10.25 -15.35 5.09
CA ALA A 222 -9.48 -16.59 5.10
C ALA A 222 -10.09 -17.57 6.11
N PRO A 223 -10.49 -18.80 5.73
CA PRO A 223 -10.92 -19.80 6.68
C PRO A 223 -9.72 -20.20 7.56
N CYS A 224 -9.75 -19.80 8.82
CA CYS A 224 -8.73 -20.14 9.82
C CYS A 224 -8.86 -21.60 10.30
N ASN A 225 -9.20 -22.56 9.42
CA ASN A 225 -9.45 -23.96 9.76
C ASN A 225 -8.79 -24.90 8.74
N GLN A 226 -7.46 -25.01 8.78
CA GLN A 226 -6.80 -26.26 8.42
C GLN A 226 -5.91 -26.71 9.57
N SER A 227 -6.47 -27.63 10.34
CA SER A 227 -5.82 -28.49 11.31
C SER A 227 -4.87 -29.41 10.55
N ASN A 228 -3.58 -29.45 10.91
CA ASN A 228 -2.81 -30.67 10.70
C ASN A 228 -1.86 -30.90 11.87
N MET A 229 -1.94 -32.12 12.36
CA MET A 229 -1.63 -32.59 13.70
C MET A 229 -0.20 -33.13 13.73
N LEU A 230 0.82 -32.28 13.55
CA LEU A 230 2.24 -32.70 13.60
C LEU A 230 3.18 -31.61 14.17
N ILE A 231 2.70 -30.75 15.07
CA ILE A 231 3.50 -29.63 15.63
C ILE A 231 3.52 -29.67 17.17
N GLN A 232 3.62 -30.85 17.78
CA GLN A 232 3.87 -30.93 19.24
C GLN A 232 5.21 -31.60 19.60
N GLU A 233 5.78 -32.48 18.77
CA GLU A 233 7.06 -33.13 19.11
C GLU A 233 8.32 -32.34 18.72
N TYR A 234 8.22 -31.29 17.91
CA TYR A 234 9.40 -30.55 17.44
C TYR A 234 9.83 -29.39 18.36
N TYR A 235 9.06 -29.05 19.39
CA TYR A 235 9.30 -27.89 20.26
C TYR A 235 10.47 -28.02 21.25
N ARG A 236 11.22 -29.13 21.25
CA ARG A 236 12.30 -29.36 22.24
C ARG A 236 13.70 -28.95 21.78
N ARG A 237 13.87 -28.40 20.58
CA ARG A 237 15.18 -27.97 20.06
C ARG A 237 15.01 -26.71 19.22
N LEU A 238 15.42 -25.54 19.74
CA LEU A 238 16.18 -24.46 19.07
C LEU A 238 16.16 -23.15 19.88
N SER A 239 17.19 -22.32 19.62
CA SER A 239 17.96 -21.41 20.50
C SER A 239 17.51 -19.92 20.49
N PRO A 240 17.84 -19.08 21.51
CA PRO A 240 17.12 -17.84 21.84
C PRO A 240 17.80 -16.53 21.40
N VAL A 241 17.98 -16.26 20.09
CA VAL A 241 18.59 -14.98 19.65
C VAL A 241 17.88 -14.38 18.43
N SER A 242 16.78 -13.69 18.68
CA SER A 242 16.17 -12.64 17.80
C SER A 242 14.99 -11.94 18.49
N TRP A 243 14.98 -11.96 19.82
CA TRP A 243 14.08 -11.17 20.64
C TRP A 243 14.83 -9.92 21.06
N VAL A 244 14.46 -8.75 20.50
CA VAL A 244 14.63 -7.37 21.02
C VAL A 244 14.78 -6.41 19.84
N ARG A 245 13.65 -6.01 19.26
CA ARG A 245 13.33 -4.62 18.91
C ARG A 245 11.85 -4.55 18.56
N LEU A 246 11.18 -3.47 18.96
CA LEU A 246 9.80 -3.10 18.61
C LEU A 246 8.66 -3.75 19.44
N GLN A 247 8.82 -3.76 20.77
CA GLN A 247 7.66 -3.60 21.66
C GLN A 247 7.56 -2.12 22.03
N THR A 248 6.74 -1.33 21.32
CA THR A 248 6.05 -0.12 21.82
C THR A 248 5.46 0.70 20.66
N TYR A 249 4.30 0.29 20.13
CA TYR A 249 3.48 1.19 19.31
C TYR A 249 2.05 1.24 19.86
N LYS A 250 1.75 2.31 20.60
CA LYS A 250 0.38 2.70 20.97
C LYS A 250 -0.14 3.68 19.93
N PHE A 251 -0.92 3.17 18.96
CA PHE A 251 -1.71 4.01 18.08
C PHE A 251 -2.93 4.51 18.88
N THR A 252 -3.07 5.83 19.05
CA THR A 252 -4.28 6.46 19.59
C THR A 252 -4.83 7.44 18.57
N TYR A 253 -6.13 7.31 18.26
CA TYR A 253 -6.88 8.22 17.40
C TYR A 253 -7.95 8.88 18.27
N THR A 254 -8.01 10.22 18.26
CA THR A 254 -9.04 10.99 18.97
C THR A 254 -10.30 11.11 18.12
N SER A 255 -11.42 10.63 18.67
CA SER A 255 -12.74 10.64 18.04
C SER A 255 -13.53 11.91 18.39
N HIS A 256 -13.84 12.75 17.43
CA HIS A 256 -15.02 13.64 17.50
C HIS A 256 -15.56 13.88 16.07
N PRO A 257 -16.74 13.34 15.72
CA PRO A 257 -17.48 13.74 14.53
C PRO A 257 -18.43 14.91 14.85
N ASP A 258 -18.33 15.99 14.07
CA ASP A 258 -19.26 17.12 14.08
C ASP A 258 -20.60 16.72 13.40
N PRO A 259 -21.79 16.94 13.98
CA PRO A 259 -23.05 16.38 13.48
C PRO A 259 -23.67 17.01 12.22
N GLU A 260 -23.08 18.03 11.59
CA GLU A 260 -23.69 18.74 10.44
C GLU A 260 -23.01 18.52 9.06
N GLN A 261 -22.48 17.33 8.77
CA GLN A 261 -22.01 17.03 7.40
C GLN A 261 -22.65 15.75 6.84
N GLN A 262 -23.86 15.92 6.30
CA GLN A 262 -24.40 15.03 5.27
C GLN A 262 -24.48 15.80 3.95
N ILE A 263 -23.50 15.60 3.07
CA ILE A 263 -23.57 15.66 1.60
C ILE A 263 -22.32 14.90 1.10
N ILE A 264 -22.49 14.03 0.10
CA ILE A 264 -21.54 12.96 -0.24
C ILE A 264 -20.28 13.53 -0.90
N ASP A 265 -19.30 13.68 -0.02
CA ASP A 265 -17.99 14.26 -0.11
C ASP A 265 -17.11 13.37 0.80
N LEU A 266 -15.97 12.84 0.34
CA LEU A 266 -14.95 12.26 1.24
C LEU A 266 -14.16 13.37 1.91
#